data_AF-A0A7C4T569-F1
#
_entry.id   AF-A0A7C4T569-F1
#
_cell.length_a   1.000
_cell.length_b   1.000
_cell.length_c   1.000
_cell.angle_alpha   90.00
_cell.angle_beta   90.00
_cell.angle_gamma   90.00
#
_symmetry.space_group_name_H-M   'P 1'
#
loop_
_entity.id
_entity.type
_entity.pdbx_description
1 polymer ?
#
loop_
_entity_poly.entity_id
_entity_poly.type
_entity_poly.pdbx_seq_one_letter_code
_entity_poly.pdbx_strand_id
1 'polypeptide(L)'
;MKHHSIKIAFTVVYLSLLMFGTLPAFAAPPILNYQGTLTDDAGLPVTGTKDMTFKIYDNINDPTPLWSSTISGVVVKNGFFSQNLGEQDAFPAGLFDNDSLFLGVTVDGTELVPRKRLTSVPYALNSAIPKGAIIMWSGAIDQIPSGWALCNGQNGTPDLRDRFIVGAGGGYNVKAIGGLAETNHNHIIPQEAPGTSYVADHSHHVDYTVGCNAGDCIDNADDGGKPVGSDSHQHRMVFDTWGAGGHSHVVNAHGHGGTTGSITLDNRPPYFALCFIMKL
;
A
#
# COMPACT_ATOMS: atom_id res chain seq x y z
N MET A 1 56.25 -40.73 -43.10
CA MET A 1 55.92 -41.24 -41.76
C MET A 1 54.81 -40.38 -41.20
N LYS A 2 53.67 -41.00 -40.91
CA LYS A 2 52.43 -40.35 -40.46
C LYS A 2 52.58 -39.93 -39.01
N HIS A 3 52.32 -38.67 -38.68
CA HIS A 3 51.93 -38.28 -37.32
C HIS A 3 50.57 -37.60 -37.40
N HIS A 4 49.54 -38.35 -37.00
CA HIS A 4 48.20 -37.85 -36.75
C HIS A 4 48.22 -37.04 -35.44
N SER A 5 47.89 -35.75 -35.53
CA SER A 5 47.63 -34.92 -34.35
C SER A 5 46.14 -34.97 -34.02
N ILE A 6 45.79 -35.69 -32.96
CA ILE A 6 44.44 -35.72 -32.37
C ILE A 6 44.14 -34.34 -31.78
N LYS A 7 43.09 -33.67 -32.29
CA LYS A 7 42.54 -32.45 -31.71
C LYS A 7 41.35 -32.82 -30.85
N ILE A 8 41.48 -32.68 -29.53
CA ILE A 8 40.41 -32.87 -28.55
C ILE A 8 39.52 -31.61 -28.61
N ALA A 9 38.29 -31.75 -29.09
CA ALA A 9 37.29 -30.69 -29.08
C ALA A 9 36.56 -30.70 -27.72
N PHE A 10 36.77 -29.65 -26.92
CA PHE A 10 35.94 -29.39 -25.73
C PHE A 10 34.59 -28.84 -26.20
N THR A 11 33.56 -29.68 -26.21
CA THR A 11 32.18 -29.26 -26.44
C THR A 11 31.67 -28.58 -25.17
N VAL A 12 31.54 -27.26 -25.20
CA VAL A 12 30.85 -26.46 -24.19
C VAL A 12 29.36 -26.81 -24.24
N VAL A 13 28.86 -27.51 -23.23
CA VAL A 13 27.42 -27.72 -23.04
C VAL A 13 26.83 -26.41 -22.52
N TYR A 14 26.14 -25.68 -23.41
CA TYR A 14 25.37 -24.49 -23.07
C TYR A 14 24.14 -24.93 -22.27
N LEU A 15 24.12 -24.61 -20.97
CA LEU A 15 22.96 -24.80 -20.11
C LEU A 15 21.88 -23.79 -20.54
N SER A 16 20.90 -24.25 -21.32
CA SER A 16 19.76 -23.44 -21.72
C SER A 16 18.85 -23.19 -20.50
N LEU A 17 19.03 -22.02 -19.89
CA LEU A 17 18.09 -21.46 -18.93
C LEU A 17 16.74 -21.26 -19.66
N LEU A 18 15.74 -22.10 -19.34
CA LEU A 18 14.36 -21.88 -19.78
C LEU A 18 13.85 -20.58 -19.12
N MET A 19 14.00 -19.47 -19.82
CA MET A 19 13.23 -18.26 -19.57
C MET A 19 11.77 -18.59 -19.86
N PHE A 20 11.00 -18.88 -18.81
CA PHE A 20 9.54 -18.77 -18.86
C PHE A 20 9.20 -17.29 -19.01
N GLY A 21 9.24 -16.80 -20.25
CA GLY A 21 8.67 -15.51 -20.60
C GLY A 21 7.19 -15.56 -20.27
N THR A 22 6.73 -14.66 -19.41
CA THR A 22 5.30 -14.37 -19.29
C THR A 22 4.82 -13.93 -20.66
N LEU A 23 4.11 -14.79 -21.38
CA LEU A 23 3.40 -14.35 -22.57
C LEU A 23 2.42 -13.27 -22.11
N PRO A 24 2.49 -12.03 -22.62
CA PRO A 24 1.42 -11.08 -22.37
C PRO A 24 0.12 -11.75 -22.81
N ALA A 25 -0.84 -11.80 -21.89
CA ALA A 25 -2.18 -12.22 -22.24
C ALA A 25 -2.75 -11.15 -23.17
N PHE A 26 -2.56 -11.33 -24.48
CA PHE A 26 -3.27 -10.52 -25.46
C PHE A 26 -4.75 -10.84 -25.29
N ALA A 27 -5.54 -9.82 -24.95
CA ALA A 27 -6.98 -9.93 -25.03
C ALA A 27 -7.34 -10.43 -26.44
N ALA A 28 -8.22 -11.43 -26.53
CA ALA A 28 -8.68 -11.90 -27.83
C ALA A 28 -9.18 -10.68 -28.64
N PRO A 29 -8.74 -10.52 -29.90
CA PRO A 29 -9.18 -9.40 -30.72
C PRO A 29 -10.71 -9.34 -30.71
N PRO A 30 -11.32 -8.16 -30.53
CA PRO A 30 -12.77 -8.06 -30.56
C PRO A 30 -13.26 -8.51 -31.94
N ILE A 31 -14.14 -9.51 -31.98
CA ILE A 31 -14.83 -9.93 -33.21
C ILE A 31 -16.28 -9.49 -33.08
N LEU A 32 -16.78 -8.80 -34.10
CA LEU A 32 -18.17 -8.36 -34.19
C LEU A 32 -18.90 -9.20 -35.23
N ASN A 33 -19.85 -10.03 -34.80
CA ASN A 33 -20.76 -10.67 -35.73
C ASN A 33 -21.77 -9.65 -36.27
N TYR A 34 -21.89 -9.56 -37.59
CA TYR A 34 -22.84 -8.71 -38.29
C TYR A 34 -23.70 -9.55 -39.25
N GLN A 35 -25.01 -9.36 -39.17
CA GLN A 35 -25.99 -10.06 -39.98
C GLN A 35 -26.93 -9.06 -40.65
N GLY A 36 -27.38 -9.39 -41.86
CA GLY A 36 -28.27 -8.54 -42.62
C GLY A 36 -29.05 -9.29 -43.68
N THR A 37 -30.06 -8.60 -44.20
CA THR A 37 -30.83 -9.02 -45.37
C THR A 37 -30.53 -8.08 -46.52
N LEU A 38 -30.11 -8.64 -47.65
CA LEU A 38 -29.88 -7.94 -48.91
C LEU A 38 -31.04 -8.21 -49.87
N THR A 39 -31.68 -7.14 -50.32
CA THR A 39 -32.69 -7.16 -51.38
C THR A 39 -32.20 -6.39 -52.60
N ASP A 40 -32.77 -6.70 -53.75
CA ASP A 40 -32.61 -5.85 -54.94
C ASP A 40 -33.52 -4.61 -54.88
N ASP A 41 -33.48 -3.79 -55.93
CA ASP A 41 -34.30 -2.58 -56.05
C ASP A 41 -35.80 -2.87 -56.14
N ALA A 42 -36.19 -4.11 -56.49
CA ALA A 42 -37.58 -4.56 -56.48
C ALA A 42 -38.02 -5.13 -55.11
N GLY A 43 -37.11 -5.12 -54.12
CA GLY A 43 -37.35 -5.66 -52.78
C GLY A 43 -37.28 -7.19 -52.69
N LEU A 44 -36.81 -7.87 -53.75
CA LEU A 44 -36.69 -9.32 -53.75
C LEU A 44 -35.37 -9.75 -53.10
N PRO A 45 -35.37 -10.86 -52.32
CA PRO A 45 -34.18 -11.34 -51.65
C PRO A 45 -33.12 -11.79 -52.65
N VAL A 46 -31.91 -11.27 -52.51
CA VAL A 46 -30.77 -11.66 -53.35
C VAL A 46 -30.25 -13.04 -52.92
N THR A 47 -29.93 -13.91 -53.88
CA THR A 47 -29.21 -15.16 -53.62
C THR A 47 -27.99 -15.24 -54.51
N GLY A 48 -26.84 -15.57 -53.94
CA GLY A 48 -25.57 -15.67 -54.66
C GLY A 48 -24.40 -15.25 -53.80
N THR A 49 -23.25 -15.08 -54.45
CA THR A 49 -22.02 -14.65 -53.80
C THR A 49 -21.76 -13.19 -54.17
N LYS A 50 -21.46 -12.35 -53.17
CA LYS A 50 -21.22 -10.92 -53.34
C LYS A 50 -19.93 -10.51 -52.64
N ASP A 51 -19.22 -9.57 -53.22
CA ASP A 51 -18.09 -8.93 -52.55
C ASP A 51 -18.62 -7.77 -51.73
N MET A 52 -18.28 -7.76 -50.43
CA MET A 52 -18.78 -6.76 -49.50
C MET A 52 -17.64 -6.07 -48.77
N THR A 53 -17.68 -4.75 -48.70
CA THR A 53 -16.78 -3.94 -47.89
C THR A 53 -17.54 -3.38 -46.70
N PHE A 54 -17.02 -3.62 -45.50
CA PHE A 54 -17.56 -3.11 -44.24
C PHE A 54 -16.67 -1.98 -43.74
N LYS A 55 -17.30 -0.88 -43.32
CA LYS A 55 -16.59 0.31 -42.87
C LYS A 55 -17.19 0.84 -41.57
N ILE A 56 -16.36 1.22 -40.61
CA ILE A 56 -16.78 1.86 -39.37
C ILE A 56 -16.40 3.34 -39.43
N TYR A 57 -17.36 4.20 -39.10
CA TYR A 57 -17.22 5.66 -39.07
C TYR A 57 -17.57 6.18 -37.67
N ASP A 58 -17.02 7.33 -37.29
CA ASP A 58 -17.40 8.06 -36.08
C ASP A 58 -18.76 8.77 -36.23
N ASN A 59 -19.11 9.19 -37.45
CA ASN A 59 -20.34 9.90 -37.77
C ASN A 59 -21.08 9.30 -38.98
N ILE A 60 -22.38 9.59 -39.07
CA ILE A 60 -23.26 9.10 -40.14
C ILE A 60 -22.84 9.61 -41.52
N ASN A 61 -22.28 10.81 -41.62
CA ASN A 61 -21.92 11.47 -42.89
C ASN A 61 -20.42 11.51 -43.16
N ASP A 62 -19.60 10.87 -42.31
CA ASP A 62 -18.16 11.04 -42.40
C ASP A 62 -17.58 10.42 -43.67
N PRO A 63 -16.69 11.12 -44.39
CA PRO A 63 -16.14 10.63 -45.65
C PRO A 63 -15.06 9.58 -45.44
N THR A 64 -14.43 9.54 -44.26
CA THR A 64 -13.28 8.67 -43.97
C THR A 64 -13.65 7.67 -42.88
N PRO A 65 -13.52 6.36 -43.14
CA PRO A 65 -13.76 5.37 -42.11
C PRO A 65 -12.58 5.27 -41.13
N LEU A 66 -12.88 4.99 -39.87
CA LEU A 66 -11.91 4.63 -38.84
C LEU A 66 -11.34 3.21 -39.04
N TRP A 67 -12.12 2.34 -39.69
CA TRP A 67 -11.73 0.97 -40.04
C TRP A 67 -12.47 0.51 -41.30
N SER A 68 -11.83 -0.31 -42.12
CA SER A 68 -12.40 -0.88 -43.34
C SER A 68 -11.89 -2.31 -43.54
N SER A 69 -12.76 -3.20 -43.99
CA SER A 69 -12.40 -4.55 -44.41
C SER A 69 -13.23 -4.98 -45.62
N THR A 70 -12.58 -5.52 -46.63
CA THR A 70 -13.24 -6.08 -47.81
C THR A 70 -13.19 -7.59 -47.71
N ILE A 71 -14.37 -8.20 -47.66
CA ILE A 71 -14.54 -9.65 -47.65
C ILE A 71 -15.11 -10.04 -49.01
N SER A 72 -14.29 -10.72 -49.80
CA SER A 72 -14.73 -11.32 -51.05
C SER A 72 -15.48 -12.62 -50.78
N GLY A 73 -16.46 -12.94 -51.63
CA GLY A 73 -17.10 -14.24 -51.57
C GLY A 73 -18.20 -14.39 -50.51
N VAL A 74 -18.84 -13.30 -50.07
CA VAL A 74 -19.92 -13.38 -49.06
C VAL A 74 -21.12 -14.12 -49.65
N VAL A 75 -21.45 -15.26 -49.05
CA VAL A 75 -22.60 -16.07 -49.49
C VAL A 75 -23.89 -15.47 -48.92
N VAL A 76 -24.75 -15.00 -49.80
CA VAL A 76 -26.10 -14.52 -49.50
C VAL A 76 -27.10 -15.61 -49.91
N LYS A 77 -27.92 -16.08 -48.98
CA LYS A 77 -28.96 -17.08 -49.26
C LYS A 77 -30.31 -16.54 -48.83
N ASN A 78 -31.24 -16.45 -49.80
CA ASN A 78 -32.58 -15.90 -49.57
C ASN A 78 -32.52 -14.52 -48.88
N GLY A 79 -31.61 -13.65 -49.37
CA GLY A 79 -31.33 -12.33 -48.84
C GLY A 79 -30.44 -12.34 -47.59
N PHE A 80 -30.34 -13.42 -46.84
CA PHE A 80 -29.60 -13.43 -45.57
C PHE A 80 -28.09 -13.64 -45.75
N PHE A 81 -27.29 -12.88 -44.98
CA PHE A 81 -25.86 -13.10 -44.80
C PHE A 81 -25.44 -12.86 -43.33
N SER A 82 -24.31 -13.46 -42.94
CA SER A 82 -23.70 -13.31 -41.62
C SER A 82 -22.18 -13.29 -41.77
N GLN A 83 -21.51 -12.30 -41.19
CA GLN A 83 -20.05 -12.16 -41.24
C GLN A 83 -19.44 -11.77 -39.89
N ASN A 84 -18.23 -12.26 -39.64
CA ASN A 84 -17.41 -11.89 -38.49
C ASN A 84 -16.44 -10.78 -38.87
N LEU A 85 -16.72 -9.56 -38.40
CA LEU A 85 -15.88 -8.39 -38.62
C LEU A 85 -14.76 -8.37 -37.57
N GLY A 86 -13.55 -7.99 -37.96
CA GLY A 86 -12.36 -8.04 -37.11
C GLY A 86 -11.54 -9.33 -37.21
N GLU A 87 -12.03 -10.34 -37.94
CA GLU A 87 -11.34 -11.64 -38.11
C GLU A 87 -10.27 -11.58 -39.21
N GLN A 88 -10.58 -11.02 -40.39
CA GLN A 88 -9.62 -10.82 -41.48
C GLN A 88 -8.73 -9.60 -41.21
N ASP A 89 -9.36 -8.45 -40.96
CA ASP A 89 -8.69 -7.19 -40.64
C ASP A 89 -9.05 -6.77 -39.22
N ALA A 90 -8.11 -6.90 -38.28
CA ALA A 90 -8.35 -6.62 -36.87
C ALA A 90 -8.78 -5.15 -36.63
N PHE A 91 -9.66 -4.93 -35.65
CA PHE A 91 -10.01 -3.58 -35.24
C PHE A 91 -8.83 -2.87 -34.57
N PRO A 92 -8.59 -1.57 -34.84
CA PRO A 92 -7.62 -0.78 -34.11
C PRO A 92 -7.95 -0.74 -32.61
N ALA A 93 -6.91 -0.68 -31.77
CA ALA A 93 -7.08 -0.49 -30.33
C ALA A 93 -7.83 0.83 -30.06
N GLY A 94 -8.81 0.79 -29.15
CA GLY A 94 -9.62 1.95 -28.77
C GLY A 94 -10.69 2.36 -29.79
N LEU A 95 -10.87 1.64 -30.92
CA LEU A 95 -11.95 1.95 -31.87
C LEU A 95 -13.33 2.03 -31.19
N PHE A 96 -13.60 1.13 -30.26
CA PHE A 96 -14.87 1.06 -29.55
C PHE A 96 -14.97 1.98 -28.32
N ASP A 97 -13.96 2.81 -28.07
CA ASP A 97 -14.03 3.86 -27.03
C ASP A 97 -14.76 5.12 -27.53
N ASN A 98 -15.11 5.19 -28.82
CA ASN A 98 -15.83 6.32 -29.41
C ASN A 98 -17.29 6.39 -28.93
N ASP A 99 -17.80 7.60 -28.68
CA ASP A 99 -19.16 7.86 -28.18
C ASP A 99 -20.27 7.41 -29.14
N SER A 100 -19.96 7.34 -30.44
CA SER A 100 -20.85 6.83 -31.47
C SER A 100 -20.06 6.23 -32.62
N LEU A 101 -20.55 5.12 -33.14
CA LEU A 101 -19.99 4.44 -34.29
C LEU A 101 -21.11 4.07 -35.27
N PHE A 102 -20.80 4.12 -36.56
CA PHE A 102 -21.71 3.78 -37.65
C PHE A 102 -21.07 2.78 -38.58
N LEU A 103 -21.80 1.72 -38.92
CA LEU A 103 -21.40 0.71 -39.87
C LEU A 103 -21.99 1.03 -41.26
N GLY A 104 -21.11 1.25 -42.22
CA GLY A 104 -21.42 1.26 -43.65
C GLY A 104 -21.14 -0.09 -44.29
N VAL A 105 -21.97 -0.47 -45.26
CA VAL A 105 -21.81 -1.70 -46.05
C VAL A 105 -21.83 -1.31 -47.52
N THR A 106 -20.77 -1.68 -48.24
CA THR A 106 -20.69 -1.53 -49.69
C THR A 106 -20.84 -2.90 -50.32
N VAL A 107 -21.76 -3.04 -51.28
CA VAL A 107 -21.98 -4.28 -52.04
C VAL A 107 -21.73 -3.97 -53.51
N ASP A 108 -20.87 -4.75 -54.16
CA ASP A 108 -20.49 -4.57 -55.58
C ASP A 108 -20.11 -3.11 -55.93
N GLY A 109 -19.45 -2.40 -55.00
CA GLY A 109 -19.00 -1.01 -55.17
C GLY A 109 -20.01 0.08 -54.81
N THR A 110 -21.26 -0.27 -54.48
CA THR A 110 -22.28 0.71 -54.04
C THR A 110 -22.45 0.69 -52.52
N GLU A 111 -22.24 1.84 -51.85
CA GLU A 111 -22.45 1.96 -50.40
C GLU A 111 -23.94 2.11 -50.08
N LEU A 112 -24.45 1.20 -49.25
CA LEU A 112 -25.84 1.19 -48.80
C LEU A 112 -26.04 2.30 -47.77
N VAL A 113 -27.07 3.13 -47.98
CA VAL A 113 -27.45 4.24 -47.12
C VAL A 113 -28.89 4.05 -46.60
N PRO A 114 -29.23 4.49 -45.36
CA PRO A 114 -28.32 5.10 -44.38
C PRO A 114 -27.40 4.08 -43.70
N ARG A 115 -26.23 4.54 -43.22
CA ARG A 115 -25.33 3.72 -42.40
C ARG A 115 -26.03 3.35 -41.09
N LYS A 116 -25.72 2.16 -40.56
CA LYS A 116 -26.36 1.65 -39.34
C LYS A 116 -25.57 2.05 -38.11
N ARG A 117 -26.20 2.73 -37.15
CA ARG A 117 -25.56 3.02 -35.86
C ARG A 117 -25.27 1.71 -35.11
N LEU A 118 -24.05 1.55 -34.64
CA LEU A 118 -23.68 0.47 -33.72
C LEU A 118 -24.15 0.84 -32.32
N THR A 119 -24.84 -0.08 -31.66
CA THR A 119 -25.40 0.10 -30.32
C THR A 119 -24.93 -1.01 -29.40
N SER A 120 -24.77 -0.71 -28.13
CA SER A 120 -24.49 -1.73 -27.11
C SER A 120 -25.61 -2.76 -27.02
N VAL A 121 -25.25 -4.01 -26.76
CA VAL A 121 -26.21 -5.04 -26.36
C VAL A 121 -26.56 -4.90 -24.88
N PRO A 122 -27.79 -5.23 -24.43
CA PRO A 122 -28.23 -5.00 -23.05
C PRO A 122 -27.29 -5.57 -21.97
N TYR A 123 -26.71 -6.74 -22.21
CA TYR A 123 -25.75 -7.34 -21.27
C TYR A 123 -24.41 -6.59 -21.21
N ALA A 124 -23.97 -5.96 -22.29
CA ALA A 124 -22.74 -5.18 -22.31
C ALA A 124 -22.89 -3.87 -21.50
N LEU A 125 -24.11 -3.32 -21.40
CA LEU A 125 -24.37 -2.11 -20.61
C LEU A 125 -24.07 -2.31 -19.11
N ASN A 126 -24.26 -3.52 -18.58
CA ASN A 126 -23.97 -3.85 -17.18
C ASN A 126 -22.48 -4.13 -16.91
N SER A 127 -21.66 -4.27 -17.96
CA SER A 127 -20.23 -4.61 -17.85
C SER A 127 -19.32 -3.37 -17.83
N ALA A 128 -19.87 -2.15 -17.92
CA ALA A 128 -19.08 -0.94 -17.96
C ALA A 128 -18.55 -0.57 -16.56
N ILE A 129 -17.23 -0.38 -16.46
CA ILE A 129 -16.63 0.23 -15.28
C ILE A 129 -16.97 1.72 -15.30
N PRO A 130 -17.60 2.26 -14.24
CA PRO A 130 -18.02 3.66 -14.23
C PRO A 130 -16.81 4.60 -14.22
N LYS A 131 -16.95 5.75 -14.89
CA LYS A 131 -15.97 6.85 -14.82
C LYS A 131 -15.72 7.24 -13.37
N GLY A 132 -14.45 7.39 -13.00
CA GLY A 132 -14.01 7.67 -11.64
C GLY A 132 -13.75 6.42 -10.79
N ALA A 133 -14.06 5.21 -11.26
CA ALA A 133 -13.65 3.99 -10.58
C ALA A 133 -12.12 3.87 -10.59
N ILE A 134 -11.56 3.45 -9.44
CA ILE A 134 -10.11 3.27 -9.25
C ILE A 134 -9.84 1.79 -9.07
N ILE A 135 -8.87 1.26 -9.82
CA ILE A 135 -8.41 -0.13 -9.73
C ILE A 135 -6.89 -0.19 -9.52
N MET A 136 -6.42 -1.34 -9.06
CA MET A 136 -4.99 -1.63 -8.99
C MET A 136 -4.48 -2.14 -10.34
N TRP A 137 -3.33 -1.65 -10.78
CA TRP A 137 -2.68 -1.94 -12.05
C TRP A 137 -1.27 -2.47 -11.81
N SER A 138 -0.97 -3.65 -12.36
CA SER A 138 0.32 -4.33 -12.22
C SER A 138 1.28 -4.09 -13.38
N GLY A 139 0.80 -3.53 -14.49
CA GLY A 139 1.62 -3.23 -15.66
C GLY A 139 2.48 -1.98 -15.49
N ALA A 140 3.34 -1.73 -16.48
CA ALA A 140 4.13 -0.51 -16.53
C ALA A 140 3.23 0.74 -16.72
N ILE A 141 3.70 1.90 -16.25
CA ILE A 141 2.96 3.17 -16.29
C ILE A 141 2.71 3.62 -17.74
N ASP A 142 3.65 3.36 -18.64
CA ASP A 142 3.55 3.66 -20.07
C ASP A 142 2.65 2.68 -20.84
N GLN A 143 2.20 1.59 -20.19
CA GLN A 143 1.26 0.60 -20.75
C GLN A 143 -0.14 0.75 -20.16
N ILE A 144 -0.44 1.84 -19.45
CA ILE A 144 -1.80 2.10 -18.95
C ILE A 144 -2.75 2.18 -20.16
N PRO A 145 -3.84 1.39 -20.19
CA PRO A 145 -4.75 1.36 -21.33
C PRO A 145 -5.40 2.72 -21.61
N SER A 146 -5.75 2.94 -22.88
CA SER A 146 -6.61 4.07 -23.27
C SER A 146 -7.89 4.12 -22.42
N GLY A 147 -8.36 5.32 -22.11
CA GLY A 147 -9.52 5.53 -21.25
C GLY A 147 -9.25 5.35 -19.75
N TRP A 148 -7.99 5.17 -19.34
CA TRP A 148 -7.55 5.16 -17.94
C TRP A 148 -6.45 6.19 -17.71
N ALA A 149 -6.31 6.66 -16.47
CA ALA A 149 -5.22 7.55 -16.07
C ALA A 149 -4.58 7.10 -14.75
N LEU A 150 -3.27 7.31 -14.62
CA LEU A 150 -2.55 7.10 -13.37
C LEU A 150 -3.09 8.04 -12.28
N CYS A 151 -3.34 7.52 -11.07
CA CYS A 151 -3.73 8.30 -9.91
C CYS A 151 -2.52 9.04 -9.30
N ASN A 152 -2.06 10.08 -9.99
CA ASN A 152 -0.90 10.90 -9.62
C ASN A 152 -1.26 12.38 -9.37
N GLY A 153 -2.54 12.72 -9.29
CA GLY A 153 -3.01 14.09 -9.12
C GLY A 153 -3.18 14.87 -10.43
N GLN A 154 -2.83 14.29 -11.58
CA GLN A 154 -3.03 14.89 -12.90
C GLN A 154 -4.32 14.35 -13.55
N ASN A 155 -4.77 14.99 -14.64
CA ASN A 155 -5.94 14.55 -15.42
C ASN A 155 -7.22 14.36 -14.58
N GLY A 156 -7.38 15.13 -13.49
CA GLY A 156 -8.51 15.04 -12.56
C GLY A 156 -8.52 13.82 -11.64
N THR A 157 -7.45 13.03 -11.63
CA THR A 157 -7.28 11.88 -10.73
C THR A 157 -6.85 12.34 -9.33
N PRO A 158 -7.15 11.58 -8.25
CA PRO A 158 -6.48 11.77 -6.97
C PRO A 158 -5.01 11.34 -7.05
N ASP A 159 -4.13 11.89 -6.20
CA ASP A 159 -2.75 11.40 -6.06
C ASP A 159 -2.70 10.30 -4.99
N LEU A 160 -2.61 9.04 -5.42
CA LEU A 160 -2.61 7.85 -4.57
C LEU A 160 -1.23 7.18 -4.47
N ARG A 161 -0.18 7.80 -5.02
CA ARG A 161 1.19 7.28 -4.92
C ARG A 161 1.67 7.34 -3.48
N ASP A 162 2.34 6.28 -3.04
CA ASP A 162 2.88 6.14 -1.68
C ASP A 162 1.83 6.29 -0.56
N ARG A 163 0.56 6.01 -0.87
CA ARG A 163 -0.56 6.12 0.08
C ARG A 163 -1.22 4.78 0.34
N PHE A 164 -1.60 4.59 1.60
CA PHE A 164 -2.52 3.53 1.99
C PHE A 164 -3.96 3.99 1.74
N ILE A 165 -4.78 3.09 1.20
CA ILE A 165 -6.19 3.38 0.90
C ILE A 165 -7.05 3.08 2.12
N VAL A 166 -7.77 4.08 2.60
CA VAL A 166 -8.71 3.98 3.73
C VAL A 166 -10.13 4.16 3.21
N GLY A 167 -11.06 3.33 3.68
CA GLY A 167 -12.48 3.48 3.36
C GLY A 167 -13.07 4.77 3.92
N ALA A 168 -13.71 5.56 3.07
CA ALA A 168 -14.46 6.74 3.51
C ALA A 168 -15.73 6.34 4.30
N GLY A 169 -16.14 7.18 5.25
CA GLY A 169 -17.26 6.93 6.16
C GLY A 169 -17.30 7.93 7.32
N GLY A 170 -17.78 7.50 8.49
CA GLY A 170 -17.96 8.40 9.64
C GLY A 170 -16.68 9.07 10.18
N GLY A 171 -15.51 8.48 9.96
CA GLY A 171 -14.21 9.02 10.40
C GLY A 171 -13.36 9.63 9.28
N TYR A 172 -13.69 9.37 8.01
CA TYR A 172 -12.89 9.80 6.86
C TYR A 172 -13.80 10.30 5.75
N ASN A 173 -13.72 11.59 5.43
CA ASN A 173 -14.46 12.14 4.29
C ASN A 173 -13.95 11.52 2.98
N VAL A 174 -14.82 11.49 1.97
CA VAL A 174 -14.43 11.08 0.61
C VAL A 174 -13.26 11.96 0.13
N LYS A 175 -12.19 11.34 -0.36
CA LYS A 175 -10.94 11.97 -0.80
C LYS A 175 -10.14 12.68 0.32
N ALA A 176 -10.45 12.43 1.59
CA ALA A 176 -9.60 12.90 2.68
C ALA A 176 -8.19 12.30 2.55
N ILE A 177 -7.17 13.13 2.75
CA ILE A 177 -5.77 12.73 2.77
C ILE A 177 -5.25 12.98 4.18
N GLY A 178 -4.53 12.01 4.73
CA GLY A 178 -3.94 12.08 6.05
C GLY A 178 -2.86 11.02 6.25
N GLY A 179 -2.33 10.95 7.47
CA GLY A 179 -1.19 10.10 7.80
C GLY A 179 0.16 10.79 7.54
N LEU A 180 1.20 10.28 8.20
CA LEU A 180 2.59 10.70 7.99
C LEU A 180 3.35 9.56 7.33
N ALA A 181 4.34 9.87 6.48
CA ALA A 181 5.19 8.87 5.84
C ALA A 181 6.02 8.07 6.87
N GLU A 182 6.36 8.71 7.99
CA GLU A 182 7.03 8.09 9.12
C GLU A 182 6.32 8.54 10.40
N THR A 183 6.03 7.58 11.29
CA THR A 183 5.42 7.87 12.59
C THR A 183 6.49 7.77 13.66
N ASN A 184 6.91 8.89 14.22
CA ASN A 184 7.69 8.91 15.46
C ASN A 184 6.70 8.72 16.62
N HIS A 185 6.84 7.63 17.37
CA HIS A 185 6.11 7.45 18.62
C HIS A 185 7.11 7.57 19.77
N ASN A 186 6.83 8.47 20.71
CA ASN A 186 7.62 8.59 21.92
C ASN A 186 6.89 7.86 23.06
N HIS A 187 7.63 7.06 23.81
CA HIS A 187 7.14 6.54 25.08
C HIS A 187 7.49 7.54 26.17
N ILE A 188 6.49 8.28 26.64
CA ILE A 188 6.61 9.03 27.89
C ILE A 188 6.36 8.03 29.01
N ILE A 189 7.37 7.72 29.81
CA ILE A 189 7.17 7.03 31.09
C ILE A 189 6.87 8.11 32.14
N PRO A 190 5.63 8.21 32.65
CA PRO A 190 5.34 9.11 33.76
C PRO A 190 6.01 8.51 35.00
N GLN A 191 7.01 9.19 35.55
CA GLN A 191 7.57 8.79 36.84
C GLN A 191 6.62 9.20 37.96
N GLU A 192 5.60 8.37 38.21
CA GLU A 192 4.82 8.36 39.46
C GLU A 192 5.53 7.45 40.47
N ALA A 193 6.73 7.83 40.90
CA ALA A 193 7.36 7.19 42.05
C ALA A 193 7.25 8.16 43.22
N PRO A 194 6.29 8.00 44.15
CA PRO A 194 6.36 8.71 45.42
C PRO A 194 7.66 8.27 46.06
N GLY A 195 8.57 9.23 46.29
CA GLY A 195 9.84 8.95 46.95
C GLY A 195 9.55 8.27 48.29
N THR A 196 9.74 6.96 48.37
CA THR A 196 9.62 6.25 49.64
C THR A 196 10.89 6.56 50.43
N SER A 197 10.78 7.51 51.35
CA SER A 197 11.82 7.72 52.35
C SER A 197 11.18 7.72 53.73
N TYR A 198 10.98 6.53 54.27
CA TYR A 198 10.95 6.33 55.71
C TYR A 198 12.26 5.65 56.07
N VAL A 199 13.26 6.44 56.45
CA VAL A 199 14.37 5.91 57.24
C VAL A 199 14.01 6.19 58.69
N ALA A 200 13.78 5.12 59.46
CA ALA A 200 13.39 5.24 60.86
C ALA A 200 14.48 5.98 61.65
N ASP A 201 14.06 6.88 62.53
CA ASP A 201 14.92 7.53 63.51
C ASP A 201 15.69 6.47 64.30
N HIS A 202 16.98 6.69 64.53
CA HIS A 202 17.78 5.81 65.37
C HIS A 202 18.56 6.63 66.39
N SER A 203 18.44 6.21 67.65
CA SER A 203 19.24 6.72 68.77
C SER A 203 20.37 5.74 69.07
N HIS A 204 21.49 6.26 69.55
CA HIS A 204 22.55 5.44 70.11
C HIS A 204 22.46 5.49 71.63
N HIS A 205 22.46 4.31 72.25
CA HIS A 205 22.49 4.15 73.70
C HIS A 205 23.90 3.75 74.12
N VAL A 206 24.55 4.56 74.95
CA VAL A 206 25.87 4.23 75.50
C VAL A 206 25.76 4.07 77.00
N ASP A 207 26.00 2.84 77.45
CA ASP A 207 26.10 2.46 78.86
C ASP A 207 27.57 2.37 79.26
N TYR A 208 28.00 3.19 80.23
CA TYR A 208 29.36 3.16 80.75
C TYR A 208 29.36 3.04 82.27
N THR A 209 30.11 2.05 82.78
CA THR A 209 30.28 1.82 84.21
C THR A 209 31.65 2.33 84.63
N VAL A 210 31.65 3.32 85.54
CA VAL A 210 32.87 3.84 86.14
C VAL A 210 33.00 3.25 87.54
N GLY A 211 34.09 2.53 87.79
CA GLY A 211 34.44 2.06 89.12
C GLY A 211 35.12 3.17 89.90
N CYS A 212 34.68 3.38 91.15
CA CYS A 212 35.41 4.22 92.09
C CYS A 212 36.03 3.36 93.18
N ASN A 213 37.32 3.60 93.44
CA ASN A 213 38.00 3.03 94.58
C ASN A 213 37.68 3.88 95.81
N ALA A 214 37.73 3.26 96.99
CA ALA A 214 37.45 3.94 98.25
C ALA A 214 38.36 5.17 98.41
N GLY A 215 37.76 6.36 98.47
CA GLY A 215 38.46 7.65 98.64
C GLY A 215 38.62 8.52 97.38
N ASP A 216 38.36 8.00 96.18
CA ASP A 216 38.66 8.70 94.91
C ASP A 216 37.45 9.41 94.26
N CYS A 217 36.23 9.28 94.80
CA CYS A 217 35.04 9.95 94.26
C CYS A 217 34.62 11.16 95.10
N ILE A 218 34.69 12.35 94.49
CA ILE A 218 34.04 13.57 94.98
C ILE A 218 32.80 13.76 94.12
N ASP A 219 31.61 13.53 94.68
CA ASP A 219 30.41 14.06 94.03
C ASP A 219 30.39 15.59 94.25
N ASN A 220 30.04 16.32 93.20
CA ASN A 220 29.84 17.76 93.25
C ASN A 220 28.33 18.06 93.26
N ALA A 221 27.55 17.23 93.96
CA ALA A 221 26.12 17.45 94.11
C ALA A 221 25.87 18.51 95.19
N ASP A 222 25.82 19.77 94.74
CA ASP A 222 25.26 21.02 95.31
C ASP A 222 25.41 21.38 96.81
N ASP A 223 25.90 20.50 97.68
CA ASP A 223 25.95 20.68 99.14
C ASP A 223 27.36 20.45 99.72
N GLY A 224 28.39 20.78 98.94
CA GLY A 224 29.79 20.77 99.37
C GLY A 224 30.36 19.36 99.50
N GLY A 225 31.14 18.96 98.48
CA GLY A 225 31.68 17.61 98.29
C GLY A 225 32.04 16.89 99.58
N LYS A 226 31.23 15.90 99.93
CA LYS A 226 31.53 14.93 101.00
C LYS A 226 31.86 13.59 100.35
N PRO A 227 32.87 12.85 100.88
CA PRO A 227 33.14 11.50 100.40
C PRO A 227 31.92 10.61 100.68
N VAL A 228 31.33 10.05 99.62
CA VAL A 228 30.22 9.09 99.72
C VAL A 228 30.77 7.67 99.85
N GLY A 229 30.71 7.11 101.06
CA GLY A 229 30.91 5.69 101.35
C GLY A 229 32.36 5.24 101.54
N SER A 230 32.58 4.32 102.50
CA SER A 230 33.91 3.72 102.80
C SER A 230 34.27 2.53 101.91
N ASP A 231 33.37 2.10 101.03
CA ASP A 231 33.55 0.90 100.19
C ASP A 231 33.55 1.26 98.69
N SER A 232 34.33 0.47 97.94
CA SER A 232 34.37 0.58 96.48
C SER A 232 33.00 0.22 95.90
N HIS A 233 32.51 1.09 95.02
CA HIS A 233 31.23 0.90 94.35
C HIS A 233 31.32 1.38 92.89
N GLN A 234 30.26 1.10 92.13
CA GLN A 234 30.17 1.43 90.71
C GLN A 234 29.05 2.42 90.46
N HIS A 235 29.32 3.42 89.62
CA HIS A 235 28.28 4.31 89.08
C HIS A 235 27.97 3.90 87.63
N ARG A 236 26.68 3.77 87.30
CA ARG A 236 26.22 3.58 85.93
C ARG A 236 25.82 4.94 85.38
N MET A 237 26.58 5.41 84.40
CA MET A 237 26.28 6.64 83.67
C MET A 237 25.56 6.24 82.38
N VAL A 238 24.36 6.78 82.17
CA VAL A 238 23.56 6.55 80.97
C VAL A 238 23.55 7.83 80.15
N PHE A 239 24.04 7.76 78.92
CA PHE A 239 24.00 8.87 77.97
C PHE A 239 23.19 8.45 76.75
N ASP A 240 22.01 9.04 76.60
CA ASP A 240 21.24 8.95 75.36
C ASP A 240 21.61 10.13 74.47
N THR A 241 22.09 9.87 73.26
CA THR A 241 22.16 10.92 72.26
C THR A 241 20.72 11.20 71.81
N TRP A 242 20.26 12.44 71.96
CA TRP A 242 18.98 12.84 71.37
C TRP A 242 19.09 12.67 69.86
N GLY A 243 18.15 11.92 69.28
CA GLY A 243 18.10 11.64 67.85
C GLY A 243 18.29 12.94 67.07
N ALA A 244 19.25 12.96 66.15
CA ALA A 244 19.37 14.06 65.21
C ALA A 244 18.12 13.96 64.32
N GLY A 245 17.08 14.71 64.71
CA GLY A 245 15.75 14.64 64.12
C GLY A 245 15.80 14.47 62.62
N GLY A 246 14.97 13.55 62.11
CA GLY A 246 15.06 13.00 60.76
C GLY A 246 15.49 14.03 59.72
N HIS A 247 16.63 13.77 59.08
CA HIS A 247 17.12 14.60 58.00
C HIS A 247 16.77 13.95 56.66
N SER A 248 16.44 14.79 55.68
CA SER A 248 16.13 14.35 54.32
C SER A 248 17.40 14.36 53.48
N HIS A 249 17.64 13.25 52.78
CA HIS A 249 18.48 13.28 51.60
C HIS A 249 17.59 13.52 50.39
N VAL A 250 17.86 14.58 49.65
CA VAL A 250 17.39 14.68 48.27
C VAL A 250 18.33 13.80 47.44
N VAL A 251 17.96 12.54 47.27
CA VAL A 251 18.52 11.76 46.18
C VAL A 251 17.81 12.25 44.93
N ASN A 252 18.39 13.26 44.25
CA ASN A 252 18.00 13.50 42.88
C ASN A 252 18.35 12.22 42.14
N ALA A 253 17.34 11.44 41.77
CA ALA A 253 17.51 10.41 40.77
C ALA A 253 18.22 11.10 39.61
N HIS A 254 19.47 10.72 39.35
CA HIS A 254 20.09 11.10 38.10
C HIS A 254 19.17 10.51 37.05
N GLY A 255 18.40 11.39 36.39
CA GLY A 255 17.58 10.99 35.29
C GLY A 255 18.52 10.29 34.34
N HIS A 256 18.33 8.98 34.15
CA HIS A 256 18.77 8.35 32.93
C HIS A 256 17.86 8.95 31.86
N GLY A 257 18.18 10.18 31.46
CA GLY A 257 17.77 10.74 30.18
C GLY A 257 18.41 9.85 29.14
N GLY A 258 17.84 8.66 28.95
CA GLY A 258 18.07 7.89 27.77
C GLY A 258 17.57 8.77 26.66
N THR A 259 18.49 9.33 25.89
CA THR A 259 18.18 9.81 24.55
C THR A 259 17.56 8.61 23.85
N THR A 260 16.23 8.52 23.85
CA THR A 260 15.52 7.62 22.95
C THR A 260 15.80 8.22 21.59
N GLY A 261 16.87 7.75 20.94
CA GLY A 261 17.07 8.01 19.53
C GLY A 261 15.74 7.74 18.87
N SER A 262 15.22 8.73 18.15
CA SER A 262 13.99 8.59 17.38
C SER A 262 14.17 7.40 16.45
N ILE A 263 13.73 6.22 16.88
CA ILE A 263 13.75 5.04 16.04
C ILE A 263 12.56 5.19 15.11
N THR A 264 12.85 5.35 13.82
CA THR A 264 11.84 5.23 12.79
C THR A 264 11.43 3.76 12.75
N LEU A 265 10.25 3.46 13.29
CA LEU A 265 9.67 2.13 13.22
C LEU A 265 8.88 2.03 11.92
N ASP A 266 9.41 1.30 10.95
CA ASP A 266 8.65 0.88 9.78
C ASP A 266 7.90 -0.41 10.09
N ASN A 267 6.58 -0.32 10.26
CA ASN A 267 5.72 -1.45 10.55
C ASN A 267 5.01 -2.01 9.29
N ARG A 268 5.50 -1.71 8.08
CA ARG A 268 4.91 -2.25 6.85
C ARG A 268 5.27 -3.74 6.70
N PRO A 269 4.29 -4.64 6.50
CA PRO A 269 4.59 -6.02 6.12
C PRO A 269 5.25 -6.07 4.73
N PRO A 270 5.87 -7.19 4.33
CA PRO A 270 6.33 -7.38 2.96
C PRO A 270 5.21 -7.05 1.96
N TYR A 271 5.51 -6.22 0.96
CA TYR A 271 4.50 -5.69 0.04
C TYR A 271 4.90 -5.88 -1.43
N PHE A 272 3.88 -5.96 -2.28
CA PHE A 272 4.01 -5.89 -3.74
C PHE A 272 3.37 -4.59 -4.21
N ALA A 273 4.14 -3.71 -4.86
CA ALA A 273 3.66 -2.39 -5.25
C ALA A 273 2.90 -2.45 -6.58
N LEU A 274 1.67 -1.92 -6.58
CA LEU A 274 0.82 -1.75 -7.76
C LEU A 274 0.54 -0.25 -7.95
N CYS A 275 0.33 0.16 -9.20
CA CYS A 275 -0.18 1.49 -9.49
C CYS A 275 -1.69 1.54 -9.22
N PHE A 276 -2.21 2.72 -8.90
CA PHE A 276 -3.65 2.98 -8.96
C PHE A 276 -3.97 3.71 -10.26
N ILE A 277 -4.96 3.21 -11.02
CA ILE A 277 -5.45 3.87 -12.23
C ILE A 277 -6.95 4.13 -12.12
N MET A 278 -7.41 5.26 -12.67
CA MET A 278 -8.80 5.70 -12.64
C MET A 278 -9.40 5.68 -14.04
N LYS A 279 -10.62 5.16 -14.18
CA LYS A 279 -11.38 5.20 -15.43
C LYS A 279 -11.73 6.66 -15.75
N LEU A 280 -11.29 7.13 -16.92
CA LEU A 280 -11.63 8.46 -17.47
C LEU A 280 -13.01 8.50 -18.10
#